data_AF-A0A5R9DUF4-F1
#
_entry.id   AF-A0A5R9DUF4-F1
#
_cell.length_a   1.000
_cell.length_b   1.000
_cell.length_c   1.000
_cell.angle_alpha   90.00
_cell.angle_beta   90.00
_cell.angle_gamma   90.00
#
_symmetry.space_group_name_H-M   'P 1'
#
loop_
_entity.id
_entity.type
_entity.pdbx_description
1 polymer ?
#
loop_
_entity_poly.entity_id
_entity_poly.type
_entity_poly.pdbx_seq_one_letter_code
_entity_poly.pdbx_strand_id
1 'polypeptide(L)'
;MISTYLTSPARQDLGVHILAPEEACDFEYWAARLVHIELLRDAVAVALYRLPLLAVPAGRGRRGGRMDMVFAGCAELAARELHGRPGFHSVAAIGTDVVWGEPVPKDLTPDARRRFFGLHAQPQARPSTAYQRQACHA
;
A
#
# COMPACT_ATOMS: atom_id res chain seq x y z
N MET A 1 -5.16 26.08 -45.25
CA MET A 1 -4.43 26.10 -43.96
C MET A 1 -5.44 26.00 -42.84
N ILE A 2 -5.61 24.82 -42.25
CA ILE A 2 -6.47 24.64 -41.06
C ILE A 2 -5.59 23.91 -40.04
N SER A 3 -5.24 24.63 -38.99
CA SER A 3 -4.46 24.15 -37.85
C SER A 3 -5.39 23.31 -36.96
N THR A 4 -5.33 21.99 -37.10
CA THR A 4 -5.91 21.06 -36.12
C THR A 4 -5.00 21.05 -34.90
N TYR A 5 -5.49 21.65 -33.83
CA TYR A 5 -4.93 21.53 -32.49
C TYR A 5 -4.68 20.07 -32.17
N LEU A 6 -3.40 19.71 -32.00
CA LEU A 6 -3.00 18.48 -31.33
C LEU A 6 -3.66 18.51 -29.96
N THR A 7 -4.69 17.69 -29.80
CA THR A 7 -5.23 17.35 -28.49
C THR A 7 -4.06 16.80 -27.70
N SER A 8 -3.56 17.59 -26.75
CA SER A 8 -2.58 17.16 -25.76
C SER A 8 -3.05 15.81 -25.24
N PRO A 9 -2.26 14.72 -25.34
CA PRO A 9 -2.68 13.44 -24.78
C PRO A 9 -3.03 13.73 -23.33
N ALA A 10 -4.24 13.35 -22.97
CA ALA A 10 -4.81 13.56 -21.65
C ALA A 10 -3.71 13.33 -20.62
N ARG A 11 -3.56 14.30 -19.71
CA ARG A 11 -2.86 14.10 -18.43
C ARG A 11 -3.49 12.80 -17.90
N GLN A 12 -2.83 11.67 -18.08
CA GLN A 12 -3.31 10.40 -17.57
C GLN A 12 -3.49 10.67 -16.10
N ASP A 13 -4.71 10.51 -15.63
CA ASP A 13 -5.07 10.79 -14.25
C ASP A 13 -4.06 10.01 -13.41
N LEU A 14 -3.12 10.72 -12.78
CA LEU A 14 -2.04 10.14 -11.97
C LEU A 14 -2.65 9.73 -10.63
N GLY A 15 -3.73 8.95 -10.73
CA GLY A 15 -4.61 8.58 -9.66
C GLY A 15 -4.09 7.36 -8.94
N VAL A 16 -4.35 7.34 -7.63
CA VAL A 16 -4.34 6.10 -6.87
C VAL A 16 -5.70 5.46 -7.08
N HIS A 17 -5.73 4.20 -7.49
CA HIS A 17 -6.96 3.42 -7.63
C HIS A 17 -6.98 2.27 -6.63
N ILE A 18 -8.18 1.93 -6.17
CA ILE A 18 -8.41 0.76 -5.34
C ILE A 18 -8.96 -0.37 -6.19
N LEU A 19 -8.26 -1.50 -6.15
CA LEU A 19 -8.58 -2.73 -6.84
C LEU A 19 -8.87 -3.87 -5.85
N ALA A 20 -9.33 -5.00 -6.36
CA ALA A 20 -9.47 -6.22 -5.56
C ALA A 20 -8.10 -6.67 -5.02
N PRO A 21 -8.01 -7.21 -3.79
CA PRO A 21 -6.74 -7.55 -3.17
C PRO A 21 -5.92 -8.55 -4.01
N GLU A 22 -6.57 -9.47 -4.71
CA GLU A 22 -5.93 -10.47 -5.58
C GLU A 22 -5.21 -9.85 -6.79
N GLU A 23 -5.52 -8.59 -7.14
CA GLU A 23 -4.81 -7.88 -8.20
C GLU A 23 -3.45 -7.35 -7.73
N ALA A 24 -3.17 -7.32 -6.42
CA ALA A 24 -1.88 -6.89 -5.92
C ALA A 24 -0.77 -7.87 -6.30
N CYS A 25 0.34 -7.36 -6.84
CA CYS A 25 1.46 -8.21 -7.25
C CYS A 25 2.16 -8.91 -6.07
N ASP A 26 1.98 -8.38 -4.85
CA ASP A 26 2.49 -8.96 -3.60
C ASP A 26 1.41 -9.69 -2.79
N PHE A 27 0.25 -10.01 -3.38
CA PHE A 27 -0.85 -10.71 -2.69
C PHE A 27 -0.38 -12.04 -2.06
N GLU A 28 0.17 -12.94 -2.88
CA GLU A 28 0.65 -14.26 -2.42
C GLU A 28 1.76 -14.14 -1.37
N TYR A 29 2.59 -13.09 -1.49
CA TYR A 29 3.62 -12.81 -0.51
C TYR A 29 3.04 -12.56 0.89
N TRP A 30 1.96 -11.78 0.98
CA TRP A 30 1.24 -11.50 2.23
C TRP A 30 0.41 -12.69 2.70
N ALA A 31 -0.30 -13.37 1.81
CA ALA A 31 -1.10 -14.55 2.13
C ALA A 31 -0.26 -15.61 2.83
N ALA A 32 0.95 -15.86 2.33
CA ALA A 32 1.89 -16.80 2.90
C ALA A 32 2.55 -16.33 4.21
N ARG A 33 2.25 -15.14 4.75
CA ARG A 33 2.96 -14.55 5.92
C ARG A 33 2.07 -14.05 7.03
N LEU A 34 0.79 -13.80 6.77
CA LEU A 34 -0.15 -13.38 7.80
C LEU A 34 -0.40 -14.52 8.79
N VAL A 35 -0.52 -14.18 10.07
CA VAL A 35 -1.03 -15.11 11.11
C VAL A 35 -2.53 -15.36 10.88
N HIS A 36 -3.24 -14.32 10.44
CA HIS A 36 -4.67 -14.30 10.21
C HIS A 36 -4.96 -14.01 8.73
N ILE A 37 -5.08 -15.06 7.93
CA ILE A 37 -5.32 -14.95 6.48
C ILE A 37 -6.69 -14.32 6.16
N GLU A 38 -7.65 -14.40 7.10
CA GLU A 38 -8.96 -13.78 6.99
C GLU A 38 -8.90 -12.26 6.78
N LEU A 39 -7.80 -11.61 7.19
CA LEU A 39 -7.56 -10.18 6.97
C LEU A 39 -7.48 -9.82 5.47
N LEU A 40 -7.24 -10.78 4.59
CA LEU A 40 -7.21 -10.55 3.14
C LEU A 40 -8.59 -10.24 2.55
N ARG A 41 -9.68 -10.62 3.23
CA ARG A 41 -11.05 -10.33 2.76
C ARG A 41 -11.35 -8.83 2.69
N ASP A 42 -10.80 -8.07 3.64
CA ASP A 42 -10.94 -6.62 3.74
C ASP A 42 -9.68 -5.88 3.25
N ALA A 43 -8.70 -6.62 2.73
CA ALA A 43 -7.52 -6.03 2.11
C ALA A 43 -7.87 -5.42 0.76
N VAL A 44 -7.05 -4.47 0.33
CA VAL A 44 -7.21 -3.80 -0.96
C VAL A 44 -5.89 -3.69 -1.68
N ALA A 45 -5.93 -3.80 -3.00
CA ALA A 45 -4.80 -3.47 -3.84
C ALA A 45 -4.83 -1.95 -4.12
N VAL A 46 -3.77 -1.26 -3.72
CA VAL A 46 -3.56 0.16 -3.98
C VAL A 46 -2.72 0.26 -5.24
N ALA A 47 -3.36 0.59 -6.35
CA ALA A 47 -2.71 0.75 -7.64
C ALA A 47 -2.23 2.18 -7.82
N LEU A 48 -0.90 2.32 -7.88
CA LEU A 48 -0.26 3.51 -8.41
C LEU A 48 0.19 3.20 -9.84
N TYR A 49 -0.41 3.86 -10.84
CA TYR A 49 -0.23 3.49 -12.24
C TYR A 49 -0.54 1.99 -12.49
N ARG A 50 0.47 1.21 -12.93
CA ARG A 50 0.36 -0.20 -13.32
C ARG A 50 0.82 -1.17 -12.23
N LEU A 51 1.28 -0.70 -11.07
CA LEU A 51 1.81 -1.57 -10.02
C LEU A 51 0.91 -1.54 -8.76
N PRO A 52 -0.06 -2.47 -8.67
CA PRO A 52 -0.89 -2.64 -7.48
C PRO A 52 -0.13 -3.32 -6.34
N LEU A 53 -0.14 -2.68 -5.16
CA LEU A 53 0.45 -3.22 -3.92
C LEU A 53 -0.63 -3.44 -2.86
N LEU A 54 -0.49 -4.49 -2.07
CA LEU A 54 -1.49 -4.87 -1.08
C LEU A 54 -1.41 -4.02 0.18
N ALA A 55 -2.51 -3.35 0.52
CA ALA A 55 -2.74 -2.76 1.82
C ALA A 55 -3.55 -3.76 2.67
N VAL A 56 -2.95 -4.27 3.75
CA VAL A 56 -3.61 -5.21 4.67
C VAL A 56 -4.14 -4.46 5.90
N PRO A 57 -5.45 -4.53 6.19
CA PRO A 57 -6.07 -3.81 7.30
C PRO A 57 -5.49 -4.21 8.66
N ALA A 58 -5.60 -3.31 9.63
CA ALA A 58 -5.48 -3.69 11.04
C ALA A 58 -6.70 -4.53 11.44
N GLY A 59 -6.52 -5.41 12.43
CA GLY A 59 -7.55 -6.35 12.86
C GLY A 59 -6.97 -7.38 13.81
N ARG A 60 -7.60 -8.56 13.85
CA ARG A 60 -7.20 -9.64 14.76
C ARG A 60 -5.70 -9.94 14.64
N GLY A 61 -4.96 -9.73 15.72
CA GLY A 61 -3.52 -9.99 15.78
C GLY A 61 -2.62 -9.05 14.96
N ARG A 62 -3.18 -8.04 14.25
CA ARG A 62 -2.43 -7.05 13.47
C ARG A 62 -2.85 -5.64 13.88
N ARG A 63 -1.95 -4.88 14.48
CA ARG A 63 -2.26 -3.60 15.10
C ARG A 63 -2.20 -2.41 14.15
N GLY A 64 -1.59 -2.58 12.98
CA GLY A 64 -1.45 -1.52 11.99
C GLY A 64 -0.72 -1.97 10.75
N GLY A 65 -0.37 -1.00 9.91
CA GLY A 65 0.34 -1.25 8.68
C GLY A 65 1.05 -0.02 8.14
N ARG A 66 1.93 -0.28 7.18
CA ARG A 66 2.70 0.72 6.46
C ARG A 66 2.84 0.28 5.01
N MET A 67 2.65 1.22 4.10
CA MET A 67 2.90 1.09 2.67
C MET A 67 3.85 2.21 2.25
N ASP A 68 4.93 1.85 1.57
CA ASP A 68 5.88 2.80 1.02
C ASP A 68 5.43 3.19 -0.38
N MET A 69 5.52 4.47 -0.71
CA MET A 69 5.18 5.03 -2.03
C MET A 69 6.41 5.69 -2.64
N VAL A 70 6.39 5.91 -3.96
CA VAL A 70 7.53 6.56 -4.63
C VAL A 70 7.60 8.06 -4.30
N PHE A 71 6.44 8.70 -4.17
CA PHE A 71 6.33 10.14 -4.00
C PHE A 71 5.34 10.48 -2.88
N ALA A 72 5.59 11.61 -2.20
CA ALA A 72 4.73 12.07 -1.10
C ALA A 72 3.28 12.32 -1.55
N GLY A 73 3.09 12.93 -2.72
CA GLY A 73 1.74 13.13 -3.28
C GLY A 73 0.97 11.82 -3.53
N CYS A 74 1.68 10.74 -3.88
CA CYS A 74 1.07 9.42 -4.01
C CYS A 74 0.66 8.83 -2.66
N ALA A 75 1.47 9.06 -1.61
CA ALA A 75 1.11 8.67 -0.25
C ALA A 75 -0.12 9.42 0.25
N GLU A 76 -0.23 10.72 -0.02
CA GLU A 76 -1.42 11.52 0.34
C GLU A 76 -2.68 11.02 -0.37
N LEU A 77 -2.60 10.75 -1.68
CA LEU A 77 -3.73 10.19 -2.44
C LEU A 77 -4.14 8.82 -1.90
N ALA A 78 -3.19 7.92 -1.66
CA ALA A 78 -3.50 6.60 -1.12
C ALA A 78 -4.04 6.64 0.31
N ALA A 79 -3.52 7.52 1.17
CA ALA A 79 -4.06 7.74 2.50
C ALA A 79 -5.53 8.16 2.45
N ARG A 80 -5.89 9.03 1.49
CA ARG A 80 -7.28 9.42 1.26
C ARG A 80 -8.16 8.26 0.83
N GLU A 81 -7.70 7.43 -0.11
CA GLU A 81 -8.47 6.27 -0.60
C GLU A 81 -8.65 5.15 0.45
N LEU A 82 -7.71 5.03 1.40
CA LEU A 82 -7.80 4.08 2.51
C LEU A 82 -8.66 4.60 3.67
N HIS A 83 -8.87 5.91 3.77
CA HIS A 83 -9.61 6.52 4.88
C HIS A 83 -11.05 6.01 4.94
N GLY A 84 -11.51 5.65 6.14
CA GLY A 84 -12.89 5.19 6.39
C GLY A 84 -13.15 3.73 6.01
N ARG A 85 -12.17 3.01 5.44
CA ARG A 85 -12.31 1.58 5.15
C ARG A 85 -12.17 0.73 6.43
N PRO A 86 -12.89 -0.41 6.53
CA PRO A 86 -12.75 -1.31 7.67
C PRO A 86 -11.30 -1.71 7.93
N GLY A 87 -10.84 -1.58 9.18
CA GLY A 87 -9.47 -1.90 9.59
C GLY A 87 -8.39 -0.89 9.14
N PHE A 88 -8.74 0.17 8.43
CA PHE A 88 -7.85 1.29 8.11
C PHE A 88 -8.21 2.51 8.96
N HIS A 89 -8.01 2.39 10.27
CA HIS A 89 -8.18 3.51 11.19
C HIS A 89 -6.89 4.33 11.34
N SER A 90 -7.00 5.60 11.72
CA SER A 90 -5.85 6.49 11.93
C SER A 90 -4.88 6.57 10.73
N VAL A 91 -5.43 6.54 9.50
CA VAL A 91 -4.64 6.60 8.27
C VAL A 91 -3.97 7.97 8.16
N ALA A 92 -2.66 7.97 7.85
CA ALA A 92 -1.89 9.18 7.62
C ALA A 92 -0.81 8.96 6.56
N ALA A 93 -0.50 10.02 5.81
CA ALA A 93 0.69 10.09 4.97
C ALA A 93 1.82 10.78 5.76
N ILE A 94 3.02 10.17 5.78
CA ILE A 94 4.22 10.68 6.45
C ILE A 94 5.39 10.58 5.47
N GLY A 95 5.71 11.70 4.80
CA GLY A 95 6.68 11.67 3.70
C GLY A 95 6.17 10.79 2.57
N THR A 96 6.90 9.72 2.24
CA THR A 96 6.48 8.75 1.22
C THR A 96 5.71 7.57 1.78
N ASP A 97 5.51 7.49 3.09
CA ASP A 97 4.81 6.38 3.72
C ASP A 97 3.33 6.67 3.92
N VAL A 98 2.49 5.67 3.68
CA VAL A 98 1.13 5.61 4.20
C VAL A 98 1.14 4.68 5.40
N VAL A 99 0.70 5.18 6.55
CA VAL A 99 0.58 4.40 7.79
C VAL A 99 -0.86 4.36 8.25
N TRP A 100 -1.23 3.29 8.93
CA TRP A 100 -2.55 3.13 9.55
C TRP A 100 -2.45 2.24 10.77
N GLY A 101 -3.49 2.29 11.59
CA GLY A 101 -3.59 1.52 12.80
C GLY A 101 -2.97 2.23 14.00
N GLU A 102 -2.45 1.43 14.92
CA GLU A 102 -1.71 1.92 16.07
C GLU A 102 -0.30 2.42 15.68
N PRO A 103 0.24 3.43 16.38
CA PRO A 103 1.62 3.87 16.18
C PRO A 103 2.60 2.73 16.52
N VAL A 104 3.55 2.46 15.63
CA VAL A 104 4.58 1.44 15.88
C VAL A 104 5.57 1.98 16.92
N PRO A 105 5.75 1.31 18.08
CA PRO A 105 6.76 1.71 19.05
C PRO A 105 8.17 1.63 18.44
N LYS A 106 9.01 2.63 18.72
CA LYS A 106 10.36 2.75 18.13
C LYS A 106 11.26 1.58 18.53
N ASP A 107 11.14 1.13 19.77
CA ASP A 107 12.09 0.19 20.40
C ASP A 107 11.60 -1.26 20.38
N LEU A 108 10.71 -1.62 19.44
CA LEU A 108 10.30 -3.01 19.28
C LEU A 108 11.46 -3.89 18.78
N THR A 109 11.67 -5.01 19.47
CA THR A 109 12.49 -6.11 18.94
C THR A 109 11.94 -6.60 17.59
N PRO A 110 12.75 -7.21 16.72
CA PRO A 110 12.27 -7.73 15.44
C PRO A 110 11.07 -8.67 15.56
N ASP A 111 11.06 -9.53 16.58
CA ASP A 111 9.93 -10.43 16.84
C ASP A 111 8.67 -9.68 17.31
N ALA A 112 8.81 -8.71 18.21
CA ALA A 112 7.69 -7.89 18.65
C ALA A 112 7.12 -7.06 17.49
N ARG A 113 7.98 -6.55 16.60
CA ARG A 113 7.59 -5.85 15.38
C ARG A 113 6.86 -6.79 14.40
N ARG A 114 7.35 -8.02 14.23
CA ARG A 114 6.68 -9.05 13.43
C ARG A 114 5.26 -9.34 13.94
N ARG A 115 5.11 -9.55 15.26
CA ARG A 115 3.80 -9.78 15.91
C ARG A 115 2.90 -8.55 15.84
N PHE A 116 3.45 -7.34 15.96
CA PHE A 116 2.69 -6.10 15.81
C PHE A 116 1.97 -6.04 14.45
N PHE A 117 2.66 -6.48 13.39
CA PHE A 117 2.11 -6.55 12.03
C PHE A 117 1.34 -7.86 11.76
N GLY A 118 1.11 -8.71 12.75
CA GLY A 118 0.36 -9.96 12.60
C GLY A 118 1.00 -10.94 11.63
N LEU A 119 2.34 -11.03 11.64
CA LEU A 119 3.09 -11.91 10.73
C LEU A 119 3.65 -13.14 11.46
N HIS A 120 3.66 -14.29 10.80
CA HIS A 120 4.32 -15.49 11.32
C HIS A 120 5.77 -15.62 10.80
N ALA A 121 6.18 -14.80 9.84
CA ALA A 121 7.57 -14.70 9.39
C ALA A 121 7.94 -13.23 9.18
N GLN A 122 9.20 -12.88 9.47
CA GLN A 122 9.65 -11.52 9.22
C GLN A 122 9.70 -11.28 7.69
N PRO A 123 9.22 -10.13 7.19
CA PRO A 123 9.37 -9.80 5.79
C PRO A 123 10.86 -9.75 5.45
N GLN A 124 11.31 -10.58 4.51
CA GLN A 124 12.57 -10.30 3.81
C GLN A 124 12.36 -9.00 3.02
N ALA A 125 13.44 -8.20 2.88
CA ALA A 125 13.40 -6.85 2.30
C ALA A 125 12.34 -6.74 1.20
N ARG A 126 11.36 -5.83 1.41
CA ARG A 126 10.24 -5.69 0.48
C ARG A 126 10.79 -5.37 -0.91
N PRO A 127 10.41 -6.11 -1.95
CA PRO A 127 10.76 -5.75 -3.32
C PRO A 127 10.12 -4.42 -3.79
N SER A 128 9.19 -3.87 -3.02
CA SER A 128 8.28 -2.79 -3.43
C SER A 128 9.00 -1.54 -3.91
N THR A 129 10.05 -1.07 -3.23
CA THR A 129 10.73 0.17 -3.62
C THR A 129 11.48 0.03 -4.95
N ALA A 130 12.01 -1.16 -5.25
CA ALA A 130 12.68 -1.44 -6.52
C ALA A 130 11.66 -1.56 -7.68
N TYR A 131 10.56 -2.30 -7.47
CA TYR A 131 9.51 -2.45 -8.47
C TYR A 131 8.80 -1.13 -8.77
N GLN A 132 8.51 -0.34 -7.74
CA GLN A 132 7.85 0.94 -7.92
C GLN A 132 8.74 1.94 -8.68
N ARG A 133 10.05 1.99 -8.41
CA ARG A 133 11.00 2.82 -9.18
C ARG A 133 11.05 2.39 -10.65
N GLN A 134 11.10 1.10 -10.93
CA GLN A 134 11.11 0.60 -12.31
C GLN A 134 9.80 0.91 -13.05
N ALA A 135 8.66 0.86 -12.37
CA ALA A 135 7.35 1.20 -12.93
C ALA A 135 7.15 2.70 -13.20
N CYS A 136 7.82 3.60 -12.45
CA CYS A 136 7.75 5.04 -12.69
C CYS A 136 8.68 5.54 -13.81
N HIS A 137 9.63 4.71 -14.26
CA HIS A 137 10.58 5.05 -15.33
C HIS A 137 10.26 4.38 -16.68
N ALA A 138 9.18 3.59 -16.76
CA ALA A 138 8.72 2.89 -17.97
C ALA A 138 7.48 3.58 -18.58
#